data_AF-A0A183FIM7-F1
#
_entry.id   AF-A0A183FIM7-F1
#
_cell.length_a   1.000
_cell.length_b   1.000
_cell.length_c   1.000
_cell.angle_alpha   90.00
_cell.angle_beta   90.00
_cell.angle_gamma   90.00
#
_symmetry.space_group_name_H-M   'P 1'
#
loop_
_entity.id
_entity.type
_entity.pdbx_description
1 polymer ?
#
loop_
_entity_poly.entity_id
_entity_poly.type
_entity_poly.pdbx_seq_one_letter_code
_entity_poly.pdbx_strand_id
1 'polypeptide(L)'
;MSNQRAAILELHRQGKRQCDIVSLLHVARSTVSKTILRFKELGYEGDRPGRGRKRTANTTRIQRIIKKRVDRNLKVCEMVGDDN
;
A
#
# COMPACT_ATOMS: atom_id res chain seq x y z
N MET A 1 7.27 -13.95 -12.65
CA MET A 1 7.74 -12.98 -11.63
C MET A 1 8.46 -13.77 -10.54
N SER A 2 9.79 -13.71 -10.50
CA SER A 2 10.55 -14.41 -9.46
C SER A 2 10.31 -13.70 -8.13
N ASN A 3 9.49 -14.28 -7.25
CA ASN A 3 9.22 -13.75 -5.91
C ASN A 3 10.41 -14.06 -4.98
N GLN A 4 11.58 -13.49 -5.27
CA GLN A 4 12.80 -13.65 -4.47
C GLN A 4 12.56 -13.33 -2.99
N ARG A 5 11.68 -12.37 -2.68
CA ARG A 5 11.30 -12.04 -1.29
C ARG A 5 10.54 -13.17 -0.61
N ALA A 6 9.59 -13.81 -1.29
CA ALA A 6 8.86 -14.93 -0.72
C ALA A 6 9.82 -16.10 -0.41
N ALA A 7 10.74 -16.41 -1.33
CA ALA A 7 11.77 -17.42 -1.11
C ALA A 7 12.70 -17.07 0.06
N ILE A 8 13.13 -15.81 0.19
CA ILE A 8 13.92 -15.34 1.35
C ILE A 8 13.15 -15.55 2.66
N LEU A 9 11.85 -15.23 2.69
CA LEU A 9 11.03 -15.34 3.89
C LEU A 9 10.74 -16.80 4.26
N GLU A 10 10.51 -17.66 3.27
CA GLU A 10 10.32 -19.10 3.47
C GLU A 10 11.57 -19.72 4.10
N LEU A 11 12.75 -19.45 3.53
CA LEU A 11 14.03 -19.92 4.09
C LEU A 11 14.30 -19.34 5.48
N HIS A 12 13.89 -18.08 5.72
CA HIS A 12 14.00 -17.48 7.05
C HIS A 12 13.10 -18.18 8.07
N ARG A 13 11.87 -18.56 7.68
CA ARG A 13 10.95 -19.35 8.53
C ARG A 13 11.49 -20.75 8.83
N GLN A 14 12.20 -21.35 7.88
CA GLN A 14 12.92 -22.61 8.08
C GLN A 14 14.15 -22.46 8.99
N GLY A 15 14.47 -21.26 9.47
CA GLY A 15 15.59 -21.01 10.39
C GLY A 15 16.97 -20.94 9.72
N LYS A 16 17.04 -20.83 8.39
CA LYS A 16 18.32 -20.71 7.68
C LYS A 16 19.03 -19.40 8.04
N ARG A 17 20.36 -19.44 8.09
CA ARG A 17 21.16 -18.23 8.32
C ARG A 17 21.14 -17.35 7.08
N GLN A 18 21.27 -16.04 7.28
CA GLN A 18 21.26 -15.08 6.16
C GLN A 18 22.39 -15.33 5.15
N CYS A 19 23.55 -15.80 5.60
CA CYS A 19 24.66 -16.17 4.71
C CYS A 19 24.26 -17.31 3.77
N ASP A 20 23.57 -18.33 4.29
CA ASP A 20 23.15 -19.49 3.51
C ASP A 20 22.09 -19.09 2.48
N ILE A 21 21.19 -18.18 2.86
CA ILE A 21 20.16 -17.63 1.96
C ILE A 21 20.80 -16.83 0.82
N VAL A 22 21.83 -16.05 1.11
CA VAL A 22 22.59 -15.29 0.09
C VAL A 22 23.23 -16.24 -0.91
N SER A 23 23.91 -17.28 -0.43
CA SER A 23 24.55 -18.29 -1.28
C SER A 23 23.53 -19.10 -2.10
N LEU A 24 22.40 -19.47 -1.49
CA LEU A 24 21.38 -20.29 -2.14
C LEU A 24 20.62 -19.51 -3.24
N LEU A 25 20.18 -18.30 -2.92
CA LEU A 25 19.35 -17.50 -3.83
C LEU A 25 20.17 -16.56 -4.74
N HIS A 26 21.49 -16.47 -4.55
CA HIS A 26 22.37 -15.55 -5.26
C HIS A 26 21.88 -14.09 -5.20
N VAL A 27 21.35 -13.68 -4.04
CA VAL A 27 20.81 -12.34 -3.80
C VAL A 27 21.75 -11.56 -2.89
N ALA A 28 21.92 -10.27 -3.14
CA ALA A 28 22.72 -9.40 -2.27
C ALA A 28 22.30 -9.50 -0.79
N ARG A 29 23.29 -9.59 0.11
CA ARG A 29 23.09 -9.64 1.57
C ARG A 29 22.22 -8.49 2.09
N SER A 30 22.39 -7.30 1.51
CA SER A 30 21.60 -6.12 1.86
C SER A 30 20.11 -6.33 1.58
N THR A 31 19.75 -7.00 0.50
CA THR A 31 18.35 -7.33 0.15
C THR A 31 17.77 -8.36 1.11
N VAL A 32 18.51 -9.41 1.45
CA VAL A 32 18.09 -10.42 2.45
C VAL A 32 17.84 -9.75 3.80
N SER A 33 18.79 -8.93 4.27
CA SER A 33 18.69 -8.20 5.54
C SER A 33 17.48 -7.24 5.56
N LYS A 34 17.31 -6.41 4.53
CA LYS A 34 16.16 -5.48 4.41
C LYS A 34 14.82 -6.22 4.37
N THR A 35 14.77 -7.37 3.68
CA THR A 35 13.54 -8.17 3.57
C THR A 35 13.14 -8.76 4.92
N ILE A 36 14.10 -9.35 5.64
CA ILE A 36 13.86 -9.91 6.99
C ILE A 36 13.48 -8.82 7.97
N LEU A 37 14.20 -7.68 7.97
CA LEU A 37 13.88 -6.55 8.84
C LEU A 37 12.44 -6.05 8.59
N ARG A 38 12.07 -5.88 7.32
CA ARG A 38 10.73 -5.44 6.95
C ARG A 38 9.64 -6.44 7.33
N PHE A 39 9.90 -7.74 7.22
CA PHE A 39 8.97 -8.77 7.69
C PHE A 39 8.76 -8.71 9.20
N LYS A 40 9.83 -8.46 9.98
CA LYS A 40 9.72 -8.26 11.43
C LYS A 40 8.94 -6.99 11.81
N GLU A 41 9.08 -5.92 11.04
CA GLU A 41 8.35 -4.66 11.27
C GLU A 41 6.85 -4.76 10.94
N LEU A 42 6.51 -5.38 9.80
CA LEU A 42 5.14 -5.39 9.27
C LEU A 42 4.32 -6.62 9.69
N GLY A 43 4.97 -7.76 9.93
CA GLY A 43 4.31 -9.02 10.25
C GLY A 43 3.66 -9.75 9.06
N TYR A 44 3.76 -9.21 7.84
CA TYR A 44 3.25 -9.86 6.62
C TYR A 44 4.28 -9.83 5.47
N GLU A 45 4.12 -10.72 4.49
CA GLU A 45 5.07 -10.94 3.38
C GLU A 45 5.06 -9.83 2.31
N GLY A 46 4.09 -8.92 2.39
CA GLY A 46 3.91 -7.85 1.43
C GLY A 46 4.91 -6.71 1.60
N ASP A 47 5.04 -5.90 0.55
CA ASP A 47 5.80 -4.66 0.65
C ASP A 47 4.97 -3.52 1.24
N ARG A 48 5.66 -2.50 1.75
CA ARG A 48 4.97 -1.29 2.25
C ARG A 48 4.18 -0.67 1.10
N PRO A 49 2.89 -0.32 1.31
CA PRO A 49 2.12 0.39 0.30
C PRO A 49 2.89 1.65 -0.13
N GLY A 50 3.02 1.84 -1.45
CA GLY A 50 3.80 2.93 -2.02
C GLY A 50 3.37 4.29 -1.46
N ARG A 51 4.35 5.16 -1.22
CA ARG A 51 4.14 6.50 -0.63
C ARG A 51 3.50 7.52 -1.60
N GLY A 52 3.14 7.08 -2.80
CA GLY A 52 2.64 7.93 -3.89
C GLY A 52 1.25 8.50 -3.64
N ARG A 53 0.85 9.43 -4.53
CA ARG A 53 -0.50 10.00 -4.53
C ARG A 53 -1.52 8.86 -4.68
N LYS A 54 -2.52 8.83 -3.80
CA LYS A 54 -3.60 7.85 -3.93
C LYS A 54 -4.26 7.99 -5.30
N ARG A 55 -4.42 6.87 -5.99
CA ARG A 55 -5.08 6.79 -7.31
C ARG A 55 -6.55 7.23 -7.23
N THR A 56 -7.17 7.02 -6.07
CA THR A 56 -8.57 7.38 -5.82
C THR A 56 -8.70 8.72 -5.09
N ALA A 57 -9.82 9.39 -5.37
CA ALA A 57 -10.24 10.64 -4.73
C ALA A 57 -10.67 10.48 -3.25
N ASN A 58 -10.22 9.43 -2.56
CA ASN A 58 -10.60 9.10 -1.18
C ASN A 58 -9.81 9.88 -0.12
N THR A 59 -9.28 11.04 -0.49
CA THR A 59 -8.67 11.93 0.50
C THR A 59 -9.77 12.74 1.18
N THR A 60 -9.63 12.99 2.48
CA THR A 60 -10.60 13.78 3.27
C THR A 60 -10.86 15.15 2.64
N ARG A 61 -9.82 15.78 2.08
CA ARG A 61 -9.93 17.05 1.34
C ARG A 61 -10.88 16.93 0.14
N ILE A 62 -10.71 15.93 -0.71
CA ILE A 62 -11.53 15.77 -1.91
C ILE A 62 -12.96 15.36 -1.56
N GLN A 63 -13.15 14.48 -0.58
CA GLN A 63 -14.48 14.13 -0.07
C GLN A 63 -15.24 15.36 0.42
N ARG A 64 -14.58 16.27 1.16
CA ARG A 64 -15.18 17.54 1.62
C ARG A 64 -15.57 18.44 0.45
N ILE A 65 -14.74 18.52 -0.59
CA ILE A 65 -15.03 19.30 -1.80
C ILE A 65 -16.24 18.72 -2.54
N ILE A 66 -16.33 17.39 -2.67
CA ILE A 66 -17.47 16.72 -3.31
C ILE A 66 -18.76 16.99 -2.54
N LYS A 67 -18.77 16.81 -1.21
CA LYS A 67 -19.94 17.12 -0.36
C LYS A 67 -20.42 18.56 -0.56
N LYS A 68 -19.51 19.55 -0.46
CA LYS A 68 -19.83 20.96 -0.70
C LYS A 68 -20.33 21.26 -2.12
N ARG A 69 -19.95 20.47 -3.13
CA ARG A 69 -20.48 20.63 -4.50
C ARG A 69 -21.90 20.07 -4.59
N VAL A 70 -22.14 18.90 -4.02
CA VAL A 70 -23.48 18.29 -3.94
C VAL A 70 -24.44 19.20 -3.17
N ASP A 71 -24.05 19.69 -2.00
CA ASP A 71 -24.89 20.57 -1.17
C ASP A 71 -25.29 21.86 -1.89
N ARG A 72 -24.36 22.45 -2.67
CA ARG A 72 -24.66 23.65 -3.47
C ARG A 72 -25.63 23.36 -4.60
N ASN A 73 -25.44 22.25 -5.32
CA ASN A 73 -26.35 21.87 -6.39
C ASN A 73 -27.74 21.50 -5.87
N LEU A 74 -27.83 20.81 -4.72
CA LEU A 74 -29.11 20.46 -4.09
C LEU A 74 -29.94 21.72 -3.79
N LYS A 75 -29.29 22.74 -3.21
CA LYS A 75 -29.91 24.03 -2.90
C LYS A 75 -30.32 24.82 -4.16
N VAL A 76 -29.59 24.69 -5.27
CA VAL A 76 -30.00 25.31 -6.53
C VAL A 76 -31.25 24.63 -7.09
N CYS A 77 -31.36 23.30 -6.99
CA CYS A 77 -32.58 22.59 -7.42
C CYS A 77 -33.79 22.93 -6.54
N GLU A 78 -33.63 23.07 -5.22
CA GLU A 78 -34.69 23.52 -4.30
C GLU A 78 -35.18 24.96 -4.59
N MET A 79 -34.33 25.80 -5.18
CA MET A 79 -34.70 27.19 -5.54
C MET A 79 -35.22 27.35 -6.98
N VAL A 80 -35.19 26.29 -7.80
CA VAL A 80 -35.58 26.34 -9.23
C VAL A 80 -36.84 25.50 -9.52
N GLY A 81 -37.54 25.04 -8.49
CA GLY A 81 -38.80 24.32 -8.65
C GLY A 81 -39.80 24.65 -7.55
N ASP A 82 -40.63 25.67 -7.81
CA ASP A 82 -42.06 25.75 -7.44
C ASP A 82 -42.73 26.99 -8.11
N ASP A 83 -42.33 27.33 -9.33
CA ASP A 83 -43.04 28.33 -10.15
C ASP A 83 -43.82 27.58 -11.25
N ASN A 84 -44.98 27.02 -10.87
CA ASN A 84 -46.05 26.63 -11.80
C ASN A 84 -47.13 27.70 -11.81
#